data_AF-A0A6A5TE09-F1
#
_entry.id   AF-A0A6A5TE09-F1
#
_cell.length_a   1.000
_cell.length_b   1.000
_cell.length_c   1.000
_cell.angle_alpha   90.00
_cell.angle_beta   90.00
_cell.angle_gamma   90.00
#
_symmetry.space_group_name_H-M   'P 1'
#
loop_
_entity.id
_entity.type
_entity.pdbx_description
1 polymer ?
#
loop_
_entity_poly.entity_id
_entity_poly.type
_entity_poly.pdbx_seq_one_letter_code
_entity_poly.pdbx_strand_id
1 'polypeptide(L)' 'MCFRVVEMFPVCGCVYHIHAVDQCPSYGRHPVVDKVIWVGASCQYHGSR' A
#
# COMPACT_ATOMS: atom_id res chain seq x y z
N MET A 1 6.64 14.85 6.02
CA MET A 1 5.67 13.95 5.36
C MET A 1 5.99 12.55 5.82
N CYS A 2 4.99 11.81 6.30
CA CYS A 2 5.13 10.42 6.68
C CYS A 2 4.87 9.57 5.44
N PHE A 3 5.56 8.44 5.29
CA PHE A 3 5.24 7.50 4.22
C PHE A 3 4.65 6.22 4.79
N ARG A 4 3.75 5.63 4.02
CA ARG A 4 3.22 4.30 4.28
C ARG A 4 3.21 3.53 2.99
N VAL A 5 3.80 2.34 3.01
CA VAL A 5 3.77 1.47 1.84
C VAL A 5 2.41 0.78 1.78
N VAL A 6 1.78 0.82 0.61
CA VAL A 6 0.53 0.11 0.33
C VAL A 6 0.78 -0.80 -0.85
N GLU A 7 0.72 -2.10 -0.62
CA GLU A 7 0.87 -3.12 -1.65
C GLU A 7 -0.49 -3.39 -2.29
N MET A 8 -0.57 -3.30 -3.62
CA MET A 8 -1.79 -3.46 -4.39
C MET A 8 -1.57 -4.34 -5.61
N PHE A 9 -2.65 -4.96 -6.09
CA PHE A 9 -2.66 -5.68 -7.36
C PHE A 9 -3.01 -4.73 -8.52
N PRO A 10 -2.19 -4.65 -9.59
CA PRO A 10 -2.41 -3.69 -10.67
C PRO A 10 -3.64 -3.98 -11.52
N VAL A 11 -4.06 -5.24 -11.65
CA VAL A 11 -5.19 -5.62 -12.51
C VAL A 11 -6.55 -5.36 -11.84
N CYS A 12 -6.67 -5.64 -10.55
CA CYS A 12 -7.95 -5.55 -9.83
C CYS A 12 -8.00 -4.41 -8.79
N GLY A 13 -6.89 -3.71 -8.55
CA GLY A 13 -6.79 -2.62 -7.56
C GLY A 13 -6.94 -3.06 -6.09
N CYS A 14 -7.09 -4.36 -5.82
CA CYS A 14 -7.23 -4.86 -4.47
C CYS A 14 -5.95 -4.61 -3.67
N VAL A 15 -6.12 -4.20 -2.42
CA VAL A 15 -5.01 -4.07 -1.46
C VAL A 15 -4.57 -5.47 -1.04
N TYR A 16 -3.27 -5.74 -1.19
CA TYR A 16 -2.63 -6.95 -0.66
C TYR A 16 -2.21 -6.74 0.79
N HIS A 17 -1.50 -5.65 1.08
CA HIS A 17 -1.04 -5.33 2.43
C HIS A 17 -0.86 -3.83 2.65
N ILE A 18 -1.18 -3.35 3.85
CA ILE A 18 -0.92 -1.98 4.27
C ILE A 18 0.12 -2.04 5.37
N HIS A 19 1.29 -1.46 5.11
CA HIS A 19 2.39 -1.42 6.07
C HIS A 19 2.14 -0.38 7.15
N ALA A 20 2.92 -0.46 8.24
CA ALA A 20 2.99 0.61 9.20
C ALA A 20 3.53 1.89 8.55
N VAL A 21 3.24 3.03 9.18
CA VAL A 21 3.85 4.30 8.79
C VAL A 21 5.34 4.27 9.17
N ASP A 22 6.19 4.76 8.26
CA ASP A 22 7.63 4.86 8.47
C ASP A 22 7.94 5.59 9.78
N GLN A 23 9.01 5.14 10.44
CA GLN A 23 9.43 5.69 11.72
C GLN A 23 9.82 7.17 11.53
N CYS A 24 8.93 8.06 11.95
CA CYS A 24 9.10 9.50 11.79
C CYS A 24 9.06 10.19 13.15
N PRO A 25 10.11 10.95 13.53
CA PRO A 25 10.14 11.69 14.80
C PRO A 25 9.03 12.75 14.95
N SER A 26 8.42 13.16 13.83
CA SER A 26 7.36 14.16 13.78
C SER A 26 6.01 13.56 13.35
N TYR A 27 5.79 12.27 13.63
CA TYR A 27 4.52 11.61 13.35
C TYR A 27 3.33 12.43 13.91
N GLY A 28 2.30 12.63 13.08
CA GLY A 28 1.13 13.45 13.43
C GLY A 28 1.26 14.96 13.15
N ARG A 29 2.47 15.46 12.83
CA ARG A 29 2.67 16.88 12.45
C ARG A 29 2.69 17.13 10.94
N HIS A 30 2.61 16.08 10.14
CA HIS A 30 2.52 16.16 8.68
C HIS A 30 1.69 15.00 8.13
N PRO A 31 1.09 15.16 6.94
CA PRO A 31 0.25 14.12 6.36
C PRO A 31 1.03 12.82 6.12
N VAL A 32 0.30 11.71 6.19
CA VAL A 32 0.76 10.41 5.72
C VAL A 32 0.47 10.33 4.23
N VAL A 33 1.50 10.00 3.46
CA VAL A 33 1.45 9.81 2.01
C VAL A 33 1.57 8.32 1.74
N ASP A 34 0.58 7.77 1.04
CA ASP A 34 0.59 6.37 0.65
C ASP A 34 1.47 6.19 -0.60
N LYS A 35 2.44 5.29 -0.49
CA LYS A 35 3.29 4.87 -1.60
C LYS A 35 2.80 3.52 -2.08
N VAL A 36 2.10 3.53 -3.21
CA VAL A 36 1.58 2.30 -3.80
C VAL A 36 2.72 1.53 -4.47
N ILE A 37 2.83 0.25 -4.13
CA ILE A 37 3.72 -0.71 -4.78
C ILE A 37 2.85 -1.82 -5.37
N TRP A 38 3.11 -2.13 -6.64
CA TRP A 38 2.37 -3.18 -7.33
C TRP A 38 2.99 -4.54 -7.03
N VAL A 39 2.16 -5.47 -6.55
CA VAL A 39 2.55 -6.84 -6.23
C VAL A 39 1.68 -7.83 -7.01
N GLY A 40 2.32 -8.83 -7.62
CA GLY A 40 1.63 -9.80 -8.46
C GLY A 40 0.82 -9.17 -9.60
N ALA A 41 -0.07 -9.95 -10.22
CA ALA A 41 -0.98 -9.45 -11.24
C ALA A 41 -2.38 -9.16 -10.66
N SER A 42 -2.96 -10.12 -9.96
CA SER A 42 -4.34 -10.10 -9.46
C SER A 42 -4.44 -10.83 -8.11
N CYS A 43 -5.39 -10.44 -7.26
CA CYS A 43 -5.60 -11.11 -5.99
C CYS A 43 -6.22 -12.51 -6.18
N GLN A 44 -6.18 -13.35 -5.13
CA GLN A 44 -6.71 -14.71 -5.17
C GLN A 44 -8.19 -14.83 -5.58
N TYR A 45 -8.98 -13.76 -5.41
CA TYR A 45 -10.39 -13.72 -5.80
C TYR A 45 -10.63 -13.28 -7.25
N HIS A 46 -9.66 -12.58 -7.86
CA HIS A 46 -9.78 -12.01 -9.20
C HIS A 46 -8.76 -12.59 -10.20
N GLY A 47 -7.84 -13.44 -9.73
CA GLY A 47 -6.83 -14.12 -10.55
C GLY A 47 -7.28 -15.48 -11.08
N SER A 48 -8.54 -15.85 -10.89
CA SER A 48 -9.11 -17.11 -11.37
C SER A 48 -9.60 -16.95 -12.80
N ARG A 49 -8.68 -17.00 -13.76
CA ARG A 49 -8.98 -17.31 -15.16
C ARG A 49 -7.91 -18.19 -15.76
#